data_AF-A0A1Q9D446-F1
#
_entry.id   AF-A0A1Q9D446-F1
#
_cell.length_a   1.000
_cell.length_b   1.000
_cell.length_c   1.000
_cell.angle_alpha   90.00
_cell.angle_beta   90.00
_cell.angle_gamma   90.00
#
_symmetry.space_group_name_H-M   'P 1'
#
loop_
_entity.id
_entity.type
_entity.pdbx_description
1 polymer ?
#
loop_
_entity_poly.entity_id
_entity_poly.type
_entity_poly.pdbx_seq_one_letter_code
_entity_poly.pdbx_strand_id
1 'polypeptide(L)'
;MAPQRRLLGSLRSALVLASALLLAQWARSFVGAPLGRQDLRSAQRKEVTALRAAPTSNPVQAKPYRALTKINIRVSPEIKSLRSGQFIAEGQQFMVTDIIDSDGQSFLRLANGDGWVFSRGIAGNWVGKTIAEPVTMTARSQVQDTSNEFVKAVKKLVKEPLQELGRDPLWYAYLTIIFGTFAFIFLMFNSH
;
A
#
# COMPACT_ATOMS: atom_id res chain seq x y z
N MET A 1 51.88 -33.02 43.50
CA MET A 1 51.98 -33.07 42.03
C MET A 1 50.57 -33.06 41.43
N ALA A 2 50.11 -31.87 41.05
CA ALA A 2 48.98 -31.52 40.17
C ALA A 2 49.09 -29.98 40.07
N PRO A 3 49.05 -29.34 38.89
CA PRO A 3 47.78 -29.11 38.17
C PRO A 3 47.91 -28.95 36.64
N GLN A 4 46.85 -29.19 35.86
CA GLN A 4 46.65 -28.54 34.55
C GLN A 4 45.22 -28.78 34.01
N ARG A 5 44.28 -27.89 34.35
CA ARG A 5 42.96 -27.78 33.70
C ARG A 5 42.46 -26.34 33.77
N ARG A 6 42.92 -25.45 32.90
CA ARG A 6 42.31 -24.11 32.67
C ARG A 6 42.67 -23.54 31.29
N LEU A 7 42.25 -24.14 30.18
CA LEU A 7 42.51 -23.54 28.85
C LEU A 7 41.46 -23.86 27.77
N LEU A 8 40.17 -23.99 28.10
CA LEU A 8 39.12 -24.26 27.07
C LEU A 8 37.89 -23.33 27.11
N GLY A 9 37.87 -22.32 27.98
CA GLY A 9 36.73 -21.39 28.10
C GLY A 9 36.72 -20.18 27.16
N SER A 10 37.76 -19.98 26.33
CA SER A 10 37.97 -18.71 25.61
C SER A 10 37.46 -18.67 24.16
N LEU A 11 37.21 -19.82 23.54
CA LEU A 11 36.95 -19.87 22.09
C LEU A 11 35.50 -19.57 21.68
N ARG A 12 34.52 -19.70 22.58
CA ARG A 12 33.11 -19.41 22.25
C ARG A 12 32.77 -17.91 22.27
N SER A 13 33.50 -17.11 23.05
CA SER A 13 33.25 -15.66 23.14
C SER A 13 33.85 -14.87 21.96
N ALA A 14 34.91 -15.39 21.32
CA ALA A 14 35.53 -14.75 20.17
C ALA A 14 34.64 -14.76 18.91
N LEU A 15 33.80 -15.79 18.75
CA LEU A 15 32.96 -15.96 17.54
C LEU A 15 31.73 -15.04 17.53
N VAL A 16 31.18 -14.71 18.71
CA VAL A 16 30.05 -13.77 18.85
C VAL A 16 30.48 -12.33 18.60
N LEU A 17 31.73 -11.98 18.94
CA LEU A 17 32.26 -10.64 18.67
C LEU A 17 32.62 -10.42 17.19
N ALA A 18 33.08 -11.47 16.48
CA ALA A 18 33.41 -11.38 15.06
C ALA A 18 32.17 -11.17 14.16
N SER A 19 31.01 -11.74 14.53
CA SER A 19 29.77 -11.61 13.76
C SER A 19 29.11 -10.23 13.93
N ALA A 20 29.24 -9.58 15.09
CA ALA A 20 28.76 -8.21 15.30
C ALA A 20 29.54 -7.16 14.48
N LEU A 21 30.85 -7.35 14.30
CA LEU A 21 31.69 -6.43 13.52
C LEU A 21 31.38 -6.48 12.01
N LEU A 22 31.07 -7.66 11.47
CA LEU A 22 30.69 -7.81 10.06
C LEU A 22 29.34 -7.15 9.73
N LEU A 23 28.35 -7.23 10.65
CA LEU A 23 27.06 -6.54 10.48
C LEU A 23 27.19 -5.01 10.57
N ALA A 24 28.04 -4.51 11.47
CA ALA A 24 28.31 -3.07 11.57
C ALA A 24 29.05 -2.52 10.34
N GLN A 25 29.90 -3.33 9.70
CA GLN A 25 30.64 -2.93 8.50
C GLN A 25 29.75 -2.93 7.25
N TRP A 26 28.78 -3.84 7.13
CA TRP A 26 27.78 -3.84 6.06
C TRP A 26 26.79 -2.65 6.16
N ALA A 27 26.39 -2.26 7.37
CA ALA A 27 25.47 -1.14 7.59
C ALA A 27 26.05 0.23 7.16
N ARG A 28 27.39 0.39 7.19
CA ARG A 28 28.07 1.63 6.79
C ARG A 28 28.03 1.89 5.27
N SER A 29 27.76 0.88 4.46
CA SER A 29 27.69 1.01 3.00
C SER A 29 26.37 1.59 2.48
N PHE A 30 25.33 1.68 3.33
CA PHE A 30 24.01 2.20 2.94
C PHE A 30 23.71 3.63 3.45
N VAL A 31 24.59 4.20 4.27
CA VAL A 31 24.47 5.61 4.69
C VAL A 31 25.15 6.47 3.64
N GLY A 32 24.36 6.88 2.65
CA GLY A 32 24.78 7.78 1.58
C GLY A 32 25.45 9.05 2.13
N ALA A 33 26.60 9.38 1.55
CA ALA A 33 27.34 10.59 1.85
C ALA A 33 26.45 11.84 1.63
N PRO A 34 26.48 12.83 2.54
CA PRO A 34 25.83 14.11 2.30
C PRO A 34 26.53 14.80 1.13
N LEU A 35 25.83 14.89 -0.01
CA LEU A 35 26.27 15.68 -1.15
C LEU A 35 26.43 17.14 -0.71
N GLY A 36 27.66 17.62 -0.84
CA GLY A 36 28.04 18.99 -0.53
C GLY A 36 27.41 20.04 -1.46
N ARG A 37 27.55 21.29 -0.99
CA ARG A 37 27.25 22.57 -1.66
C ARG A 37 25.77 22.92 -1.81
N GLN A 38 25.08 23.00 -0.69
CA GLN A 38 24.11 24.07 -0.48
C GLN A 38 24.85 25.25 0.12
N ASP A 39 25.06 26.31 -0.66
CA ASP A 39 25.37 27.69 -0.25
C ASP A 39 25.89 28.35 -1.54
N LEU A 40 25.11 29.14 -2.28
CA LEU A 40 24.92 30.57 -2.01
C LEU A 40 23.73 31.18 -2.81
N ARG A 41 22.79 30.36 -3.35
CA ARG A 41 21.59 30.85 -4.07
C ARG A 41 20.30 30.84 -3.25
N SER A 42 20.36 30.48 -1.98
CA SER A 42 19.22 30.27 -1.06
C SER A 42 18.69 31.55 -0.39
N ALA A 43 19.39 32.69 -0.48
CA ALA A 43 18.94 33.94 0.14
C ALA A 43 17.99 34.76 -0.75
N GLN A 44 18.19 34.82 -2.07
CA GLN A 44 17.34 35.65 -2.95
C GLN A 44 16.07 34.95 -3.47
N ARG A 45 15.92 33.63 -3.30
CA ARG A 45 14.73 32.89 -3.76
C ARG A 45 13.59 32.83 -2.73
N LYS A 46 13.84 33.31 -1.50
CA LYS A 46 12.84 33.28 -0.42
C LYS A 46 11.76 34.35 -0.56
N GLU A 47 12.01 35.44 -1.28
CA GLU A 47 11.08 36.57 -1.29
C GLU A 47 10.07 36.52 -2.45
N VAL A 48 10.44 35.96 -3.62
CA VAL A 48 9.52 35.87 -4.77
C VAL A 48 8.63 34.62 -4.74
N THR A 49 8.97 33.62 -3.91
CA THR A 49 8.17 32.37 -3.77
C THR A 49 7.08 32.48 -2.71
N ALA A 50 7.18 33.44 -1.78
CA ALA A 50 6.23 33.59 -0.67
C ALA A 50 4.88 34.25 -1.08
N LEU A 51 4.82 34.95 -2.22
CA LEU A 51 3.60 35.63 -2.68
C LEU A 51 2.69 34.78 -3.57
N ARG A 52 3.08 33.53 -3.91
CA ARG A 52 2.24 32.60 -4.69
C ARG A 52 1.55 31.52 -3.84
N ALA A 53 1.59 31.67 -2.51
CA ALA A 53 1.08 30.68 -1.55
C ALA A 53 -0.15 31.18 -0.76
N ALA A 54 -1.12 31.79 -1.44
CA ALA A 54 -2.48 31.86 -0.93
C ALA A 54 -3.44 31.71 -2.12
N PRO A 55 -4.06 30.52 -2.26
CA PRO A 55 -5.41 30.45 -1.72
C PRO A 55 -5.54 29.38 -0.65
N THR A 56 -5.97 29.83 0.53
CA THR A 56 -6.67 29.06 1.55
C THR A 56 -8.01 28.56 1.01
N SER A 57 -8.01 27.78 -0.07
CA SER A 57 -9.17 26.94 -0.39
C SER A 57 -9.08 25.74 0.54
N ASN A 58 -10.09 25.56 1.40
CA ASN A 58 -10.35 24.28 2.05
C ASN A 58 -9.99 23.13 1.10
N PRO A 59 -9.28 22.07 1.55
CA PRO A 59 -8.93 20.95 0.70
C PRO A 59 -10.22 20.45 0.04
N VAL A 60 -10.39 20.79 -1.24
CA VAL A 60 -11.61 20.53 -1.97
C VAL A 60 -11.74 19.02 -1.97
N GLN A 61 -12.76 18.52 -1.27
CA GLN A 61 -12.92 17.09 -1.05
C GLN A 61 -13.15 16.42 -2.40
N ALA A 62 -12.09 15.84 -2.95
CA ALA A 62 -12.15 15.18 -4.23
C ALA A 62 -13.03 13.93 -4.10
N LYS A 63 -14.09 13.88 -4.90
CA LYS A 63 -15.05 12.76 -4.91
C LYS A 63 -14.62 11.77 -6.01
N PRO A 64 -14.50 10.47 -5.71
CA PRO A 64 -14.17 9.48 -6.73
C PRO A 64 -15.41 9.21 -7.61
N TYR A 65 -15.20 9.14 -8.92
CA TYR A 65 -16.19 8.77 -9.93
C TYR A 65 -15.64 7.65 -10.80
N ARG A 66 -16.54 6.86 -11.40
CA ARG A 66 -16.21 5.80 -12.36
C ARG A 66 -16.88 6.11 -13.69
N ALA A 67 -16.11 6.02 -14.77
CA ALA A 67 -16.64 6.14 -16.11
C ALA A 67 -17.38 4.86 -16.52
N LEU A 68 -18.61 4.98 -16.99
CA LEU A 68 -19.42 3.86 -17.51
C LEU A 68 -19.23 3.64 -19.02
N THR A 69 -18.52 4.54 -19.69
CA THR A 69 -18.19 4.50 -21.11
C THR A 69 -16.95 5.36 -21.35
N LYS A 70 -16.47 5.43 -22.60
CA LYS A 70 -15.37 6.33 -22.97
C LYS A 70 -15.83 7.80 -22.93
N ILE A 71 -15.20 8.62 -22.08
CA ILE A 71 -15.58 10.03 -21.89
C ILE A 71 -14.48 10.95 -22.39
N ASN A 72 -14.80 11.87 -23.31
CA ASN A 72 -13.84 12.88 -23.77
C ASN A 72 -13.74 14.03 -22.77
N ILE A 73 -12.52 14.50 -22.50
CA ILE A 73 -12.26 15.65 -21.63
C ILE A 73 -12.40 16.94 -22.42
N ARG A 74 -13.03 17.96 -21.82
CA ARG A 74 -13.28 19.28 -22.42
C ARG A 74 -12.55 20.40 -21.68
N VAL A 75 -12.27 21.47 -22.41
CA VAL A 75 -11.50 22.61 -21.87
C VAL A 75 -12.37 23.48 -20.94
N SER A 76 -13.67 23.60 -21.21
CA SER A 76 -14.61 24.44 -20.45
C SER A 76 -15.92 23.70 -20.12
N PRO A 77 -16.68 24.13 -19.08
CA PRO A 77 -17.93 23.51 -18.67
C PRO A 77 -19.11 23.92 -19.57
N GLU A 78 -18.97 23.75 -20.88
CA GLU A 78 -20.00 24.09 -21.86
C GLU A 78 -20.27 22.91 -22.80
N ILE A 79 -21.53 22.75 -23.22
CA ILE A 79 -21.96 21.67 -24.12
C ILE A 79 -21.21 21.75 -25.48
N LYS A 80 -20.90 22.97 -25.92
CA LYS A 80 -20.18 23.24 -27.18
C LYS A 80 -18.66 23.40 -27.00
N SER A 81 -18.13 23.19 -25.79
CA SER A 81 -16.70 23.33 -25.50
C SER A 81 -15.83 22.40 -26.35
N LEU A 82 -14.64 22.88 -26.72
CA LEU A 82 -13.63 22.10 -27.45
C LEU A 82 -13.18 20.88 -26.62
N ARG A 83 -12.94 19.77 -27.31
CA ARG A 83 -12.34 18.58 -26.72
C ARG A 83 -10.85 18.82 -26.55
N SER A 84 -10.30 18.45 -25.39
CA SER A 84 -8.86 18.49 -25.12
C SER A 84 -8.07 17.48 -25.98
N GLY A 85 -8.75 16.45 -26.51
CA GLY A 85 -8.14 15.32 -27.23
C GLY A 85 -7.82 14.14 -26.31
N GLN A 86 -7.76 14.37 -25.01
CA GLN A 86 -7.68 13.33 -23.99
C GLN A 86 -9.06 12.73 -23.69
N PHE A 87 -9.07 11.50 -23.18
CA PHE A 87 -10.27 10.79 -22.76
C PHE A 87 -10.03 9.91 -21.54
N ILE A 88 -11.10 9.60 -20.83
CA ILE A 88 -11.16 8.63 -19.74
C ILE A 88 -11.70 7.32 -20.31
N ALA A 89 -11.02 6.21 -20.06
CA ALA A 89 -11.44 4.90 -20.52
C ALA A 89 -12.68 4.39 -19.76
N GLU A 90 -13.46 3.51 -20.38
CA GLU A 90 -14.57 2.84 -19.70
C GLU A 90 -14.08 2.04 -18.49
N GLY A 91 -14.82 2.11 -17.38
CA GLY A 91 -14.47 1.49 -16.10
C GLY A 91 -13.40 2.22 -15.30
N GLN A 92 -12.68 3.18 -15.91
CA GLN A 92 -11.63 3.92 -15.22
C GLN A 92 -12.21 4.83 -14.13
N GLN A 93 -11.56 4.84 -12.97
CA GLN A 93 -11.90 5.75 -11.88
C GLN A 93 -11.12 7.05 -12.00
N PHE A 94 -11.76 8.16 -11.67
CA PHE A 94 -11.16 9.49 -11.68
C PHE A 94 -11.69 10.33 -10.51
N MET A 95 -10.93 11.36 -10.13
CA MET A 95 -11.25 12.22 -8.99
C MET A 95 -11.86 13.53 -9.49
N VAL A 96 -12.96 13.95 -8.88
CA VAL A 96 -13.70 15.17 -9.23
C VAL A 96 -13.60 16.16 -8.08
N THR A 97 -13.17 17.38 -8.37
CA THR A 97 -13.08 18.47 -7.37
C THR A 97 -14.32 19.33 -7.33
N ASP A 98 -14.94 19.58 -8.47
CA ASP A 98 -16.06 20.50 -8.56
C ASP A 98 -17.15 19.98 -9.51
N ILE A 99 -18.38 20.39 -9.25
CA ILE A 99 -19.56 19.97 -10.00
C ILE A 99 -20.38 21.21 -10.29
N ILE A 100 -20.55 21.51 -11.57
CA ILE A 100 -21.39 22.62 -12.03
C ILE A 100 -22.55 22.05 -12.83
N ASP A 101 -23.77 22.44 -12.47
CA ASP A 101 -24.97 22.14 -13.25
C ASP A 101 -25.32 23.34 -14.13
N SER A 102 -25.31 23.15 -15.46
CA SER A 102 -25.71 24.18 -16.42
C SER A 102 -26.48 23.56 -17.58
N ASP A 103 -27.53 24.23 -18.07
CA ASP A 103 -28.34 23.78 -19.21
C ASP A 103 -28.89 22.35 -19.08
N GLY A 104 -29.19 21.92 -17.85
CA GLY A 104 -29.66 20.56 -17.58
C GLY A 104 -28.59 19.49 -17.83
N GLN A 105 -27.30 19.84 -17.79
CA GLN A 105 -26.15 18.95 -17.87
C GLN A 105 -25.20 19.22 -16.70
N SER A 106 -24.69 18.16 -16.06
CA SER A 106 -23.69 18.30 -15.00
C SER A 106 -22.28 18.15 -15.57
N PHE A 107 -21.42 19.10 -15.24
CA PHE A 107 -20.01 19.18 -15.62
C PHE A 107 -19.16 18.89 -14.40
N LEU A 108 -18.31 17.87 -14.50
CA LEU A 108 -17.44 17.41 -13.43
C LEU A 108 -16.02 17.88 -13.72
N ARG A 109 -15.44 18.69 -12.83
CA ARG A 109 -14.06 19.16 -12.94
C ARG A 109 -13.10 18.08 -12.44
N LEU A 110 -12.12 17.73 -13.25
CA LEU A 110 -11.11 16.74 -12.85
C LEU A 110 -10.14 17.33 -11.82
N ALA A 111 -9.75 16.52 -10.83
CA ALA A 111 -8.87 16.94 -9.73
C ALA A 111 -7.43 17.27 -10.16
N ASN A 112 -6.97 16.69 -11.27
CA ASN A 112 -5.69 17.03 -11.90
C ASN A 112 -5.69 18.43 -12.53
N GLY A 113 -6.87 19.06 -12.69
CA GLY A 113 -7.02 20.35 -13.35
C GLY A 113 -7.11 20.27 -14.89
N ASP A 114 -7.12 19.06 -15.46
CA ASP A 114 -6.98 18.85 -16.91
C ASP A 114 -8.29 19.02 -17.70
N GLY A 115 -9.35 19.53 -17.07
CA GLY A 115 -10.58 19.93 -17.75
C GLY A 115 -11.85 19.42 -17.10
N TRP A 116 -12.89 19.31 -17.93
CA TRP A 116 -14.27 19.01 -17.55
C TRP A 116 -14.78 17.78 -18.28
N VAL A 117 -15.56 16.96 -17.58
CA VAL A 117 -16.24 15.80 -18.15
C VAL A 117 -17.74 15.88 -17.89
N PHE A 118 -18.52 15.23 -18.74
CA PHE A 118 -19.97 15.22 -18.62
C PHE A 118 -20.43 14.09 -17.70
N SER A 119 -21.41 14.35 -16.84
CA SER A 119 -22.05 13.30 -16.04
C SER A 119 -23.04 12.46 -16.85
N ARG A 120 -23.76 13.10 -17.80
CA ARG A 120 -24.71 12.45 -18.73
C ARG A 120 -24.24 12.51 -20.17
N GLY A 121 -24.54 11.48 -20.94
CA GLY A 121 -24.19 11.42 -22.37
C GLY A 121 -25.06 12.36 -23.20
N ILE A 122 -24.45 12.97 -24.21
CA ILE A 122 -25.13 13.94 -25.11
C ILE A 122 -25.25 13.44 -26.55
N ALA A 123 -24.75 12.23 -26.86
CA ALA A 123 -24.72 11.69 -28.21
C ALA A 123 -24.85 10.16 -28.24
N GLY A 124 -25.37 9.64 -29.36
CA GLY A 124 -25.52 8.20 -29.61
C GLY A 124 -26.43 7.49 -28.61
N ASN A 125 -26.09 6.25 -28.26
CA ASN A 125 -26.89 5.40 -27.36
C ASN A 125 -26.87 5.85 -25.88
N TRP A 126 -26.06 6.87 -25.57
CA TRP A 126 -25.87 7.42 -24.23
C TRP A 126 -26.60 8.74 -24.00
N VAL A 127 -27.36 9.26 -24.98
CA VAL A 127 -28.15 10.50 -24.83
C VAL A 127 -29.05 10.41 -23.59
N GLY A 128 -28.85 11.34 -22.65
CA GLY A 128 -29.60 11.44 -21.40
C GLY A 128 -29.25 10.40 -20.34
N LYS A 129 -28.44 9.38 -20.66
CA LYS A 129 -28.02 8.35 -19.72
C LYS A 129 -26.81 8.82 -18.90
N THR A 130 -26.71 8.36 -17.66
CA THR A 130 -25.52 8.57 -16.83
C THR A 130 -24.32 7.87 -17.46
N ILE A 131 -23.23 8.61 -17.63
CA ILE A 131 -21.95 8.12 -18.16
C ILE A 131 -20.83 8.17 -17.10
N ALA A 132 -21.02 8.91 -16.01
CA ALA A 132 -20.11 8.93 -14.87
C ALA A 132 -20.92 8.73 -13.58
N GLU A 133 -20.56 7.69 -12.82
CA GLU A 133 -21.22 7.32 -11.58
C GLU A 133 -20.32 7.66 -10.38
N PRO A 134 -20.84 8.29 -9.30
CA PRO A 134 -20.05 8.49 -8.10
C PRO A 134 -19.70 7.12 -7.50
N VAL A 135 -18.42 6.91 -7.19
CA VAL A 135 -17.98 5.72 -6.46
C VAL A 135 -18.33 5.95 -5.01
N THR A 136 -19.55 5.61 -4.63
CA THR A 136 -19.90 5.49 -3.22
C THR A 136 -18.99 4.44 -2.62
N MET A 137 -18.14 4.83 -1.65
CA MET A 137 -17.22 3.92 -0.95
C MET A 137 -17.93 2.78 -0.20
N THR A 138 -19.26 2.72 -0.25
CA THR A 138 -20.09 1.63 0.25
C THR A 138 -19.61 0.25 -0.22
N ALA A 139 -18.95 0.13 -1.38
CA ALA A 139 -18.44 -1.15 -1.86
C ALA A 139 -17.25 -1.74 -1.06
N ARG A 140 -16.57 -0.97 -0.22
CA ARG A 140 -15.55 -1.54 0.69
C ARG A 140 -16.16 -2.43 1.77
N SER A 141 -17.42 -2.17 2.17
CA SER A 141 -18.11 -3.05 3.13
C SER A 141 -18.24 -4.47 2.59
N GLN A 142 -18.71 -4.66 1.34
CA GLN A 142 -18.87 -6.02 0.80
C GLN A 142 -17.56 -6.79 0.63
N VAL A 143 -16.47 -6.12 0.23
CA VAL A 143 -15.15 -6.80 0.12
C VAL A 143 -14.53 -7.07 1.50
N GLN A 144 -14.77 -6.21 2.48
CA GLN A 144 -14.35 -6.48 3.86
C GLN A 144 -15.24 -7.55 4.53
N ASP A 145 -16.52 -7.62 4.17
CA ASP A 145 -17.44 -8.63 4.68
C ASP A 145 -17.07 -10.02 4.15
N THR A 146 -16.75 -10.17 2.85
CA THR A 146 -16.25 -11.46 2.31
C THR A 146 -14.89 -11.83 2.89
N SER A 147 -14.01 -10.85 3.12
CA SER A 147 -12.72 -11.09 3.77
C SER A 147 -12.90 -11.58 5.21
N ASN A 148 -13.79 -10.94 5.98
CA ASN A 148 -14.11 -11.33 7.35
C ASN A 148 -14.78 -12.71 7.39
N GLU A 149 -15.65 -13.03 6.44
CA GLU A 149 -16.31 -14.33 6.34
C GLU A 149 -15.31 -15.44 6.01
N PHE A 150 -14.38 -15.20 5.07
CA PHE A 150 -13.30 -16.12 4.75
C PHE A 150 -12.39 -16.36 5.95
N VAL A 151 -11.97 -15.30 6.65
CA VAL A 151 -11.14 -15.42 7.86
C VAL A 151 -11.89 -16.22 8.94
N LYS A 152 -13.20 -16.00 9.10
CA LYS A 152 -14.02 -16.77 10.04
C LYS A 152 -14.14 -18.25 9.64
N ALA A 153 -14.32 -18.55 8.36
CA ALA A 153 -14.37 -19.91 7.83
C ALA A 153 -13.04 -20.65 8.01
N VAL A 154 -11.92 -20.01 7.67
CA VAL A 154 -10.57 -20.56 7.88
C VAL A 154 -10.32 -20.79 9.37
N LYS A 155 -10.66 -19.83 10.23
CA LYS A 155 -10.48 -19.98 11.68
C LYS A 155 -11.31 -21.13 12.24
N LYS A 156 -12.51 -21.38 11.71
CA LYS A 156 -13.34 -22.54 12.07
C LYS A 156 -12.69 -23.85 11.62
N LEU A 157 -12.29 -23.93 10.35
CA LEU A 157 -11.63 -25.09 9.76
C LEU A 157 -10.30 -25.46 10.43
N VAL A 158 -9.56 -24.48 10.93
CA VAL A 158 -8.30 -24.74 11.65
C VAL A 158 -8.55 -25.15 13.11
N LYS A 159 -9.56 -24.57 13.77
CA LYS A 159 -9.79 -24.77 15.21
C LYS A 159 -10.44 -26.11 15.54
N GLU A 160 -11.30 -26.64 14.68
CA GLU A 160 -11.99 -27.91 14.88
C GLU A 160 -11.04 -29.14 14.88
N PRO A 161 -10.15 -29.36 13.89
CA PRO A 161 -9.26 -30.52 13.88
C PRO A 161 -8.21 -30.49 15.01
N LEU A 162 -7.77 -29.29 15.43
CA LEU A 162 -6.83 -29.15 16.55
C LEU A 162 -7.43 -29.56 17.91
N GLN A 163 -8.75 -29.46 18.08
CA GLN A 163 -9.43 -29.86 19.32
C GLN A 163 -9.72 -31.36 19.41
N GLU A 164 -9.71 -32.07 18.28
CA GLU A 164 -9.80 -33.53 18.25
C GLU A 164 -8.42 -34.17 18.48
N LEU A 165 -7.37 -33.64 17.86
CA LEU A 165 -5.99 -34.13 18.03
C LEU A 165 -5.44 -34.00 19.46
N GLY A 166 -5.94 -33.05 20.25
CA GLY A 166 -5.54 -32.88 21.65
C GLY A 166 -6.17 -33.86 22.65
N ARG A 167 -7.14 -34.68 22.21
CA ARG A 167 -7.87 -35.60 23.10
C ARG A 167 -7.32 -37.02 23.10
N ASP A 168 -6.51 -37.39 22.10
CA ASP A 168 -5.92 -38.72 22.00
C ASP A 168 -4.52 -38.79 22.63
N PRO A 169 -4.31 -39.61 23.67
CA PRO A 169 -3.01 -39.72 24.35
C PRO A 169 -1.88 -40.25 23.44
N LEU A 170 -2.22 -40.92 22.33
CA LEU A 170 -1.24 -41.40 21.34
C LEU A 170 -0.59 -40.27 20.53
N TRP A 171 -1.25 -39.12 20.38
CA TRP A 171 -0.66 -37.96 19.68
C TRP A 171 0.57 -37.40 20.39
N TYR A 172 0.53 -37.38 21.73
CA TYR A 172 1.68 -36.96 22.54
C TYR A 172 2.87 -37.91 22.39
N ALA A 173 2.62 -39.22 22.27
CA ALA A 173 3.66 -40.21 22.01
C ALA A 173 4.30 -40.03 20.63
N TYR A 174 3.52 -39.66 19.63
CA TYR A 174 4.04 -39.38 18.29
C TYR A 174 4.90 -38.10 18.26
N LEU A 175 4.45 -37.03 18.92
CA LEU A 175 5.21 -35.78 19.02
C LEU A 175 6.54 -35.95 19.78
N THR A 176 6.57 -36.72 20.87
CA THR A 176 7.84 -36.97 21.61
C THR A 176 8.84 -37.75 20.75
N ILE A 177 8.39 -38.67 19.90
CA ILE A 177 9.26 -39.37 18.93
C ILE A 177 9.84 -38.38 17.92
N ILE A 178 9.02 -37.52 17.31
CA ILE A 178 9.49 -36.53 16.32
C ILE A 178 10.49 -35.56 16.96
N PHE A 179 10.15 -34.96 18.09
CA PHE A 179 11.05 -34.03 18.78
C PHE A 179 12.34 -34.72 19.26
N GLY A 180 12.24 -35.97 19.72
CA GLY A 180 13.41 -36.78 20.07
C GLY A 180 14.34 -37.01 18.87
N THR A 181 13.78 -37.37 17.70
CA THR A 181 14.58 -37.53 16.48
C THR A 181 15.21 -36.23 16.01
N PHE A 182 14.49 -35.11 16.06
CA PHE A 182 15.04 -33.80 15.69
C PHE A 182 16.17 -33.37 16.64
N ALA A 183 16.01 -33.55 17.94
CA ALA A 183 17.05 -33.25 18.92
C ALA A 183 18.29 -34.13 18.73
N PHE A 184 18.11 -35.42 18.43
CA PHE A 184 19.21 -36.35 18.13
C PHE A 184 19.98 -35.95 16.87
N ILE A 185 19.27 -35.63 15.78
CA ILE A 185 19.87 -35.13 14.53
C ILE A 185 20.64 -33.84 14.80
N PHE A 186 20.03 -32.90 15.54
CA PHE A 186 20.68 -31.64 15.90
C PHE A 186 21.97 -31.84 16.72
N LEU A 187 21.98 -32.78 17.67
CA LEU A 187 23.17 -33.14 18.45
C LEU A 187 24.28 -33.75 17.58
N MET A 188 23.92 -34.59 16.61
CA MET A 188 24.88 -35.18 15.66
C MET A 188 25.56 -34.10 14.78
N PHE A 189 24.80 -33.12 14.31
CA PHE A 189 25.34 -32.04 13.48
C PHE A 189 26.15 -30.99 14.25
N ASN A 190 25.90 -30.80 15.54
CA ASN A 190 26.60 -29.81 16.37
C ASN A 190 27.85 -30.39 17.08
N SER A 191 28.19 -31.65 16.81
CA SER A 191 29.35 -32.35 17.38
C SER A 191 30.61 -32.30 16.49
N HIS A 192 30.55 -31.62 15.34
CA HIS A 192 31.67 -31.37 14.43
C HIS A 192 32.14 -29.91 14.53
#